data_AF-A0AAE3G0R3-F1
#
_entry.id   AF-A0AAE3G0R3-F1
#
_cell.length_a   1.000
_cell.length_b   1.000
_cell.length_c   1.000
_cell.angle_alpha   90.00
_cell.angle_beta   90.00
_cell.angle_gamma   90.00
#
_symmetry.space_group_name_H-M   'P 1'
#
loop_
_entity.id
_entity.type
_entity.pdbx_description
1 polymer ?
#
loop_
_entity_poly.entity_id
_entity_poly.type
_entity_poly.pdbx_seq_one_letter_code
_entity_poly.pdbx_strand_id
1 'polypeptide(L)'
;MWRLRLASAQLFLLFPNSVLPTSLTVLPPPQREYVGVWNVSPTEARRRLTDELPFRQVVRAYLHAYDRAGFQTYEVGSCVYRPRGLFGRWQLHVRLFPTPDGMTDVWCHWELNPNVAPIAHLKKEGYDTDRGKKELKALLDDPIEPPEDLSFGKGSSLTRDND
;
A
#
# COMPACT_ATOMS: atom_id res chain seq x y z
N MET A 1 7.58 -12.10 -10.28
CA MET A 1 6.43 -11.23 -10.63
C MET A 1 6.58 -9.80 -10.09
N TRP A 2 6.81 -9.57 -8.78
CA TRP A 2 6.95 -8.20 -8.23
C TRP A 2 8.16 -7.42 -8.76
N ARG A 3 9.32 -8.06 -9.00
CA ARG A 3 10.50 -7.42 -9.60
C ARG A 3 10.25 -6.88 -11.01
N LEU A 4 9.50 -7.62 -11.83
CA LEU A 4 9.07 -7.15 -13.15
C LEU A 4 8.13 -5.96 -13.03
N ARG A 5 7.20 -6.00 -12.07
CA ARG A 5 6.28 -4.89 -11.81
C ARG A 5 7.02 -3.62 -11.34
N LEU A 6 8.03 -3.77 -10.48
CA LEU A 6 8.90 -2.68 -10.05
C LEU A 6 9.73 -2.11 -11.21
N ALA A 7 10.32 -2.98 -12.04
CA ALA A 7 11.05 -2.55 -13.23
C ALA A 7 10.16 -1.81 -14.22
N SER A 8 8.93 -2.31 -14.46
CA SER A 8 7.94 -1.63 -15.29
C SER A 8 7.53 -0.28 -14.71
N ALA A 9 7.35 -0.18 -13.38
CA ALA A 9 7.04 1.08 -12.72
C ALA A 9 8.13 2.15 -12.87
N GLN A 10 9.38 1.76 -12.65
CA GLN A 10 10.54 2.62 -12.81
C GLN A 10 10.67 3.10 -14.26
N LEU A 11 10.33 2.25 -15.23
CA LEU A 11 10.31 2.60 -16.64
C LEU A 11 9.17 3.57 -16.99
N PHE A 12 7.98 3.39 -16.42
CA PHE A 12 6.82 4.23 -16.72
C PHE A 12 6.98 5.66 -16.19
N LEU A 13 7.70 5.90 -15.10
CA LEU A 13 7.94 7.25 -14.57
C LEU A 13 8.97 8.09 -15.33
N LEU A 14 9.67 7.51 -16.31
CA LEU A 14 10.41 8.31 -17.30
C LEU A 14 9.46 9.08 -18.24
N PHE A 15 8.17 8.72 -18.24
CA PHE A 15 7.16 9.36 -19.05
C PHE A 15 6.26 10.24 -18.18
N PRO A 16 5.88 11.45 -18.65
CA PRO A 16 4.92 12.29 -17.95
C PRO A 16 3.60 11.52 -17.71
N ASN A 17 2.99 11.71 -16.53
CA ASN A 17 1.70 11.10 -16.19
C ASN A 17 0.58 11.38 -17.21
N SER A 18 0.70 12.43 -18.03
CA SER A 18 -0.22 12.75 -19.13
C SER A 18 -0.18 11.76 -20.31
N VAL A 19 0.86 10.94 -20.41
CA VAL A 19 1.09 9.99 -21.52
C VAL A 19 0.80 8.55 -21.08
N LEU A 20 0.73 8.29 -19.77
CA LEU A 20 0.44 6.96 -19.24
C LEU A 20 -1.08 6.72 -19.14
N PRO A 21 -1.56 5.51 -19.52
CA PRO A 21 -2.89 5.05 -19.13
C PRO A 21 -3.09 5.21 -17.62
N THR A 22 -4.28 5.61 -17.17
CA THR A 22 -4.61 5.81 -15.75
C THR A 22 -4.30 4.59 -14.86
N SER A 23 -4.31 3.39 -15.44
CA SER A 23 -3.94 2.12 -14.79
C SER A 23 -2.43 1.98 -14.50
N LEU A 24 -1.59 2.80 -15.12
CA LEU A 24 -0.14 2.87 -14.94
C LEU A 24 0.31 4.13 -14.19
N THR A 25 -0.63 5.02 -13.83
CA THR A 25 -0.33 6.19 -13.01
C THR A 25 0.07 5.76 -11.60
N VAL A 26 1.23 6.24 -11.16
CA VAL A 26 1.73 6.02 -9.81
C VAL A 26 1.15 7.09 -8.88
N LEU A 27 0.41 6.66 -7.85
CA LEU A 27 -0.25 7.58 -6.92
C LEU A 27 0.47 7.58 -5.56
N PRO A 28 0.52 8.73 -4.86
CA PRO A 28 0.95 8.74 -3.47
C PRO A 28 -0.06 7.95 -2.60
N PRO A 29 0.40 7.08 -1.69
CA PRO A 29 -0.48 6.45 -0.73
C PRO A 29 -1.04 7.52 0.22
N PRO A 30 -2.34 7.49 0.57
CA PRO A 30 -2.91 8.45 1.51
C PRO A 30 -2.21 8.41 2.87
N GLN A 31 -1.80 9.56 3.38
CA GLN A 31 -1.05 9.65 4.65
C GLN A 31 -1.79 9.04 5.83
N ARG A 32 -3.14 9.18 5.86
CA ARG A 32 -3.99 8.58 6.91
C ARG A 32 -3.90 7.07 7.01
N GLU A 33 -3.46 6.38 5.95
CA GLU A 33 -3.28 4.92 5.96
C GLU A 33 -1.93 4.49 6.53
N TYR A 34 -0.99 5.42 6.72
CA TYR A 34 0.32 5.10 7.25
C TYR A 34 0.22 4.55 8.67
N VAL A 35 0.91 3.44 8.90
CA VAL A 35 0.93 2.73 10.19
C VAL A 35 2.21 3.04 10.94
N GLY A 36 3.36 2.98 10.26
CA GLY A 36 4.67 3.07 10.87
C GLY A 36 5.73 2.26 10.13
N VAL A 37 6.88 2.08 10.79
CA VAL A 37 8.01 1.29 10.29
C VAL A 37 8.03 -0.07 10.98
N TRP A 38 8.05 -1.13 10.19
CA TRP A 38 8.28 -2.48 10.67
C TRP A 38 9.77 -2.80 10.51
N ASN A 39 10.42 -3.15 11.62
CA ASN A 39 11.86 -3.42 11.70
C ASN A 39 12.27 -4.77 11.08
N VAL A 40 11.90 -4.97 9.82
CA VAL A 40 12.26 -6.11 8.98
C VAL A 40 12.37 -5.65 7.53
N SER A 41 13.15 -6.37 6.72
CA SER A 41 13.23 -6.06 5.29
C SER A 41 11.89 -6.30 4.57
N PRO A 42 11.62 -5.64 3.44
CA PRO A 42 10.36 -5.86 2.71
C PRO A 42 10.18 -7.30 2.21
N THR A 43 11.29 -8.01 1.98
CA THR A 43 11.24 -9.44 1.64
C THR A 43 10.74 -10.27 2.82
N GLU A 44 11.26 -9.97 4.00
CA GLU A 44 10.85 -10.65 5.22
C GLU A 44 9.43 -10.27 5.63
N ALA A 45 9.06 -8.99 5.56
CA ALA A 45 7.68 -8.54 5.79
C ALA A 45 6.68 -9.28 4.90
N ARG A 46 6.97 -9.42 3.60
CA ARG A 46 6.12 -10.21 2.68
C ARG A 46 6.02 -11.67 3.10
N ARG A 47 7.17 -12.30 3.41
CA ARG A 47 7.22 -13.71 3.82
C ARG A 47 6.38 -13.94 5.07
N ARG A 48 6.55 -13.12 6.11
CA ARG A 48 5.77 -13.24 7.35
C ARG A 48 4.28 -13.04 7.10
N LEU A 49 3.90 -12.02 6.35
CA LEU A 49 2.48 -11.79 6.02
C LEU A 49 1.86 -12.98 5.27
N THR A 50 2.56 -13.64 4.35
CA THR A 50 1.99 -14.71 3.51
C THR A 50 2.15 -16.12 4.04
N ASP A 51 3.23 -16.37 4.78
CA ASP A 51 3.64 -17.72 5.18
C ASP A 51 3.29 -17.99 6.65
N GLU A 52 3.32 -16.96 7.50
CA GLU A 52 3.00 -17.06 8.93
C GLU A 52 1.60 -16.55 9.23
N LEU A 53 1.14 -15.56 8.46
CA LEU A 53 -0.20 -14.98 8.59
C LEU A 53 -1.08 -15.34 7.39
N PRO A 54 -2.41 -15.29 7.54
CA PRO A 54 -3.35 -15.65 6.47
C PRO A 54 -3.50 -14.56 5.38
N PHE A 55 -2.47 -13.77 5.07
CA PHE A 55 -2.52 -12.81 3.96
C PHE A 55 -2.23 -13.49 2.62
N ARG A 56 -2.68 -12.84 1.54
CA ARG A 56 -2.38 -13.22 0.16
C ARG A 56 -1.84 -12.03 -0.60
N GLN A 57 -0.82 -12.23 -1.44
CA GLN A 57 -0.35 -11.16 -2.32
C GLN A 57 -1.38 -10.82 -3.41
N VAL A 58 -1.47 -9.53 -3.74
CA VAL A 58 -2.38 -8.99 -4.75
C VAL A 58 -1.59 -8.33 -5.87
N VAL A 59 -1.73 -8.86 -7.09
CA VAL A 59 -1.00 -8.35 -8.26
C VAL A 59 -1.79 -7.25 -9.01
N ARG A 60 -3.08 -7.06 -8.70
CA ARG A 60 -3.99 -6.11 -9.40
C ARG A 60 -4.22 -4.77 -8.70
N ALA A 61 -3.49 -4.46 -7.62
CA ALA A 61 -3.58 -3.14 -6.97
C ALA A 61 -2.94 -2.05 -7.85
N TYR A 62 -3.37 -0.78 -7.74
CA TYR A 62 -2.60 0.34 -8.27
C TYR A 62 -1.20 0.37 -7.65
N LEU A 63 -0.19 0.78 -8.42
CA LEU A 63 1.13 0.96 -7.86
C LEU A 63 1.23 2.33 -7.18
N HIS A 64 1.75 2.34 -5.96
CA HIS A 64 1.99 3.58 -5.24
C HIS A 64 3.49 3.87 -5.14
N ALA A 65 3.79 5.16 -5.08
CA ALA A 65 5.12 5.64 -4.72
C ALA A 65 5.00 6.97 -4.00
N TYR A 66 5.97 7.28 -3.16
CA TYR A 66 6.01 8.51 -2.40
C TYR A 66 7.45 8.95 -2.16
N ASP A 67 7.66 10.23 -1.86
CA ASP A 67 8.97 10.75 -1.50
C ASP A 67 9.27 10.42 -0.03
N ARG A 68 10.35 9.68 0.19
CA ARG A 68 10.92 9.42 1.52
C ARG A 68 12.35 9.95 1.55
N ALA A 69 12.59 10.95 2.39
CA ALA A 69 13.92 11.57 2.54
C ALA A 69 14.55 12.02 1.20
N GLY A 70 13.73 12.56 0.28
CA GLY A 70 14.20 13.03 -1.04
C GLY A 70 14.40 11.93 -2.08
N PHE A 71 14.02 10.69 -1.77
CA PHE A 71 14.06 9.56 -2.68
C PHE A 71 12.66 9.03 -2.98
N GLN A 72 12.38 8.84 -4.27
CA GLN A 72 11.14 8.20 -4.73
C GLN A 72 11.13 6.72 -4.32
N THR A 73 10.25 6.39 -3.39
CA THR A 73 10.10 5.05 -2.80
C THR A 73 8.86 4.37 -3.35
N TYR A 74 8.99 3.12 -3.79
CA TYR A 74 7.94 2.38 -4.50
C TYR A 74 7.31 1.29 -3.64
N GLU A 75 6.03 1.02 -3.89
CA GLU A 75 5.36 -0.15 -3.33
C GLU A 75 6.03 -1.42 -3.85
N VAL A 76 6.54 -2.24 -2.91
CA VAL A 76 7.20 -3.52 -3.20
C VAL A 76 6.38 -4.71 -2.71
N GLY A 77 5.25 -4.48 -2.06
CA GLY A 77 4.35 -5.54 -1.60
C GLY A 77 2.93 -5.02 -1.41
N SER A 78 1.96 -5.83 -1.84
CA SER A 78 0.52 -5.58 -1.68
C SER A 78 -0.12 -6.87 -1.19
N CYS A 79 -0.63 -6.90 0.03
CA CYS A 79 -1.12 -8.10 0.70
C CYS A 79 -2.51 -7.85 1.28
N VAL A 80 -3.39 -8.85 1.19
CA VAL A 80 -4.75 -8.76 1.74
C VAL A 80 -5.04 -9.91 2.68
N TYR A 81 -5.64 -9.60 3.82
CA TYR A 81 -6.22 -10.56 4.74
C TYR A 81 -7.75 -10.49 4.67
N ARG A 82 -8.40 -11.65 4.63
CA ARG A 82 -9.86 -11.78 4.58
C ARG A 82 -10.32 -12.74 5.68
N PRO A 83 -10.89 -12.25 6.80
CA PRO A 83 -11.30 -13.13 7.91
C PRO A 83 -12.32 -14.20 7.52
N ARG A 84 -13.19 -13.87 6.55
CA ARG A 84 -14.22 -14.79 6.02
C ARG A 84 -13.79 -15.49 4.71
N GLY A 85 -12.48 -15.58 4.45
CA GLY A 85 -11.95 -16.24 3.27
C GLY A 85 -12.13 -15.44 1.96
N LEU A 86 -11.90 -16.10 0.82
CA LEU A 86 -11.75 -15.46 -0.49
C LEU A 86 -12.95 -14.59 -0.92
N PHE A 87 -14.16 -15.04 -0.60
CA PHE A 87 -15.42 -14.37 -0.91
C PHE A 87 -15.98 -13.56 0.28
N GLY A 88 -15.18 -13.36 1.33
CA GLY A 88 -15.54 -12.49 2.42
C GLY A 88 -15.78 -11.06 1.92
N ARG A 89 -16.81 -10.39 2.45
CA ARG A 89 -17.20 -9.03 2.04
C ARG A 89 -16.12 -7.98 2.27
N TRP A 90 -15.29 -8.18 3.28
CA TRP A 90 -14.31 -7.21 3.76
C TRP A 90 -12.90 -7.79 3.71
N GLN A 91 -11.93 -6.91 3.55
CA GLN A 91 -10.51 -7.23 3.59
C GLN A 91 -9.72 -6.14 4.31
N LEU A 92 -8.65 -6.55 4.98
CA LEU A 92 -7.55 -5.69 5.39
C LEU A 92 -6.53 -5.66 4.26
N HIS A 93 -6.27 -4.50 3.68
CA HIS A 93 -5.23 -4.30 2.66
C HIS A 93 -4.00 -3.66 3.29
N VAL A 94 -2.84 -4.25 3.03
CA VAL A 94 -1.53 -3.80 3.51
C VAL A 94 -0.60 -3.58 2.33
N ARG A 95 0.09 -2.44 2.33
CA ARG A 95 1.11 -2.09 1.35
C ARG A 95 2.45 -1.89 2.04
N LEU A 96 3.50 -2.35 1.38
CA LEU A 96 4.87 -2.37 1.89
C LEU A 96 5.78 -1.55 1.00
N PHE A 97 6.61 -0.72 1.61
CA PHE A 97 7.59 0.13 0.93
C PHE A 97 8.95 -0.03 1.62
N PRO A 98 10.07 -0.07 0.89
CA PRO A 98 11.40 -0.11 1.49
C PRO A 98 11.73 1.24 2.13
N THR A 99 12.42 1.23 3.26
CA THR A 99 13.08 2.42 3.81
C THR A 99 14.57 2.45 3.38
N PRO A 100 15.25 3.61 3.44
CA PRO A 100 16.68 3.72 3.11
C PRO A 100 17.61 2.85 3.97
N ASP A 101 17.25 2.63 5.23
CA ASP A 101 17.94 1.76 6.20
C ASP A 101 17.59 0.27 6.04
N GLY A 102 16.77 -0.08 5.03
CA GLY A 102 16.48 -1.47 4.67
C GLY A 102 15.33 -2.11 5.45
N MET A 103 14.61 -1.33 6.28
CA MET A 103 13.37 -1.71 6.94
C MET A 103 12.16 -1.56 6.00
N THR A 104 10.96 -1.68 6.56
CA THR A 104 9.71 -1.64 5.79
C THR A 104 8.74 -0.62 6.36
N ASP A 105 8.37 0.38 5.57
CA ASP A 105 7.20 1.16 5.89
C ASP A 105 5.91 0.42 5.53
N VAL A 106 4.91 0.62 6.38
CA VAL A 106 3.62 -0.07 6.27
C VAL A 106 2.47 0.93 6.15
N TRP A 107 1.65 0.75 5.11
CA TRP A 107 0.34 1.39 4.95
C TRP A 107 -0.75 0.33 5.03
N CYS A 108 -1.89 0.66 5.63
CA CYS A 108 -3.04 -0.23 5.60
C CYS A 108 -4.38 0.49 5.70
N HIS A 109 -5.41 -0.21 5.26
CA HIS A 109 -6.80 0.17 5.48
C HIS A 109 -7.71 -1.05 5.44
N TRP A 110 -8.89 -0.89 6.05
CA TRP A 110 -9.99 -1.82 5.92
C TRP A 110 -10.90 -1.38 4.77
N GLU A 111 -11.30 -2.32 3.91
CA GLU A 111 -12.15 -2.02 2.76
C GLU A 111 -13.02 -3.19 2.32
N LEU A 112 -13.97 -2.90 1.42
CA LEU A 112 -14.73 -3.93 0.73
C LEU A 112 -13.83 -4.71 -0.22
N ASN A 113 -14.01 -6.03 -0.24
CA ASN A 113 -13.30 -6.93 -1.13
C ASN A 113 -13.80 -6.73 -2.59
N PRO A 114 -12.92 -6.30 -3.52
CA PRO A 114 -13.30 -6.01 -4.89
C PRO A 114 -13.82 -7.24 -5.65
N ASN A 115 -13.50 -8.46 -5.21
CA ASN A 115 -14.00 -9.68 -5.83
C ASN A 115 -15.51 -9.90 -5.62
N VAL A 116 -16.11 -9.25 -4.61
CA VAL A 116 -17.53 -9.43 -4.26
C VAL A 116 -18.32 -8.13 -4.28
N ALA A 117 -17.67 -6.99 -4.11
CA ALA A 117 -18.31 -5.67 -4.14
C ALA A 117 -17.48 -4.65 -4.94
N PRO A 118 -17.20 -4.91 -6.24
CA PRO A 118 -16.27 -4.09 -7.03
C PRO A 118 -16.68 -2.62 -7.16
N ILE A 119 -17.97 -2.35 -7.41
CA ILE A 119 -18.48 -0.97 -7.57
C ILE A 119 -18.37 -0.21 -6.24
N ALA A 120 -18.79 -0.83 -5.14
CA ALA A 120 -18.74 -0.22 -3.81
C ALA A 120 -17.29 -0.02 -3.32
N HIS A 121 -16.38 -0.94 -3.67
CA HIS A 121 -14.94 -0.79 -3.45
C HIS A 121 -14.38 0.43 -4.21
N LEU A 122 -14.72 0.61 -5.49
CA LEU A 122 -14.31 1.80 -6.26
C LEU A 122 -14.84 3.10 -5.65
N LYS A 123 -16.04 3.07 -5.07
CA LYS A 123 -16.64 4.19 -4.34
C LYS A 123 -16.07 4.38 -2.92
N LYS A 124 -15.16 3.51 -2.47
CA LYS A 124 -14.60 3.48 -1.11
C LYS A 124 -15.66 3.39 0.00
N GLU A 125 -16.77 2.69 -0.27
CA GLU A 125 -17.82 2.48 0.73
C GLU A 125 -17.30 1.65 1.90
N GLY A 126 -17.46 2.16 3.12
CA GLY A 126 -16.97 1.50 4.35
C GLY A 126 -15.46 1.38 4.46
N TYR A 127 -14.72 2.17 3.68
CA TYR A 127 -13.27 2.32 3.80
C TYR A 127 -12.92 2.93 5.16
N ASP A 128 -12.04 2.28 5.91
CA ASP A 128 -11.72 2.66 7.30
C ASP A 128 -10.23 2.40 7.61
N THR A 129 -9.49 3.48 7.83
CA THR A 129 -8.05 3.41 8.11
C THR A 129 -7.75 3.01 9.54
N ASP A 130 -8.55 3.47 10.50
CA ASP A 130 -8.28 3.26 11.92
C ASP A 130 -8.59 1.81 12.31
N ARG A 131 -9.69 1.27 11.77
CA ARG A 131 -9.94 -0.15 11.84
C ARG A 131 -8.82 -0.95 11.17
N GLY A 132 -8.39 -0.55 9.98
CA GLY A 132 -7.30 -1.23 9.28
C GLY A 132 -6.05 -1.36 10.15
N LYS A 133 -5.63 -0.24 10.77
CA LYS A 133 -4.48 -0.19 11.70
C LYS A 133 -4.69 -1.07 12.92
N LYS A 134 -5.87 -1.02 13.53
CA LYS A 134 -6.20 -1.83 14.70
C LYS A 134 -6.14 -3.33 14.40
N GLU A 135 -6.74 -3.75 13.29
CA GLU A 135 -6.77 -5.16 12.85
C GLU A 135 -5.36 -5.64 12.50
N LEU A 136 -4.56 -4.83 11.80
CA LEU A 136 -3.17 -5.18 11.50
C LEU A 136 -2.34 -5.37 12.78
N LYS A 137 -2.42 -4.42 13.72
CA LYS A 137 -1.71 -4.51 15.00
C LYS A 137 -2.15 -5.71 15.84
N ALA A 138 -3.40 -6.16 15.70
CA ALA A 138 -3.89 -7.35 16.40
C ALA A 138 -3.41 -8.67 15.78
N LEU A 139 -2.95 -8.65 14.52
CA LEU A 139 -2.44 -9.81 13.80
C LEU A 139 -0.91 -9.95 13.86
N LEU A 140 -0.20 -8.87 14.19
CA LEU A 140 1.25 -8.86 14.27
C LEU A 140 1.70 -9.06 15.72
N ASP A 141 2.63 -9.98 15.92
CA ASP A 141 3.29 -10.16 17.22
C ASP A 141 4.36 -9.09 17.46
N ASP A 142 4.99 -8.60 16.38
CA ASP A 142 6.01 -7.56 16.44
C ASP A 142 5.40 -6.15 16.36
N PRO A 143 5.96 -5.19 17.11
CA PRO A 143 5.53 -3.80 16.99
C PRO A 143 5.91 -3.23 15.62
N ILE A 144 4.97 -2.48 15.04
CA ILE A 144 5.27 -1.48 14.02
C ILE A 144 5.51 -0.17 14.77
N GLU A 145 6.73 0.33 14.69
CA GLU A 145 7.14 1.56 15.36
C GLU A 145 6.39 2.74 14.77
N PRO A 146 5.89 3.66 15.62
CA PRO A 146 5.20 4.86 15.14
C PRO A 146 6.15 5.69 14.26
N PRO A 147 5.61 6.55 13.38
CA PRO A 147 6.43 7.47 12.59
C PRO A 147 7.38 8.28 13.48
N GLU A 148 8.70 8.07 13.34
CA GLU A 148 9.67 9.10 13.72
C GLU A 148 9.68 10.14 12.58
N ASP A 149 9.23 11.36 12.87
CA ASP A 149 9.24 12.55 12.00
C ASP A 149 9.21 12.29 10.48
N LEU A 150 8.01 11.96 9.96
CA LEU A 150 7.81 11.85 8.52
C LEU A 150 7.54 13.21 7.90
N SER A 151 8.60 13.87 7.45
CA SER A 151 8.48 14.87 6.39
C SER A 151 8.20 14.15 5.06
N PHE A 152 6.95 13.75 4.83
CA PHE A 152 6.52 13.40 3.48
C PHE A 152 6.63 14.66 2.63
N GLY A 153 7.49 14.65 1.61
CA GLY A 153 7.53 15.75 0.64
C GLY A 153 6.11 16.02 0.13
N LYS A 154 5.70 17.30 0.08
CA LYS A 154 4.43 17.69 -0.52
C LYS A 154 4.36 17.01 -1.89
N GLY A 155 3.48 16.02 -2.02
CA GLY A 155 3.17 15.44 -3.33
C GLY A 155 2.93 16.60 -4.28
N SER A 156 3.64 16.62 -5.40
CA SER A 156 3.49 17.61 -6.46
C SER A 156 2.01 17.96 -6.61
N SER A 157 1.69 19.20 -6.24
CA SER A 157 0.35 19.77 -6.30
C SER A 157 -0.03 19.88 -7.77
N LEU A 158 -0.57 18.80 -8.34
CA LEU A 158 -1.46 18.89 -9.48
C LEU A 158 -2.87 18.98 -8.90
N THR A 159 -3.21 20.20 -8.49
CA THR A 159 -4.58 20.65 -8.37
C THR A 159 -5.34 20.29 -9.64
N ARG A 160 -6.42 19.54 -9.50
CA ARG A 160 -7.55 19.66 -10.43
C ARG A 160 -8.52 20.62 -9.78
N ASP A 161 -8.41 21.87 -10.18
CA ASP A 161 -9.57 22.75 -10.24
C ASP A 161 -10.51 22.11 -11.26
N ASN A 162 -11.71 21.74 -10.81
CA ASN A 162 -12.83 21.44 -11.68
C ASN A 162 -13.81 22.60 -11.51
N ASP A 163 -13.95 23.39 -12.57
CA ASP A 163 -15.21 24.07 -12.91
C ASP A 163 -16.35 23.03 -13.08
#